data_AF-A0A7S2EDW7-F1
#
_entry.id   AF-A0A7S2EDW7-F1
#
_cell.length_a   1.000
_cell.length_b   1.000
_cell.length_c   1.000
_cell.angle_alpha   90.00
_cell.angle_beta   90.00
_cell.angle_gamma   90.00
#
_symmetry.space_group_name_H-M   'P 1'
#
loop_
_entity.id
_entity.type
_entity.pdbx_description
1 polymer ?
#
loop_
_entity_poly.entity_id
_entity_poly.type
_entity_poly.pdbx_seq_one_letter_code
_entity_poly.pdbx_strand_id
1 'polypeptide(L)'
;KRFQLLCLLLPLLFHDRATPINAFTPVDTIRRDFLALTRKVTTHHILLPKTSAEGYEAALLLKQKIRNKVNDRNAFVVDVFSSAAKKFSIDLETAERGGLIGELVPQGYSICPELDRASFEVPLGEVSGPIESKYGYHLVLVCERINCPKLDGTLTRVIRGEDGLGTMLAPSTAEGQKSMGQTVLEVSMQQIGFWIVIFLAGGVLAEMSAKAAGILDTVPWE
;
A
#
# COMPACT_ATOMS: atom_id res chain seq x y z
N LYS A 1 -55.66 -27.71 -20.67
CA LYS A 1 -56.00 -27.53 -19.24
C LYS A 1 -55.17 -28.48 -18.37
N ARG A 2 -53.90 -28.17 -18.13
CA ARG A 2 -53.05 -28.75 -17.07
C ARG A 2 -52.03 -27.68 -16.68
N PHE A 3 -52.57 -26.61 -16.09
CA PHE A 3 -51.84 -25.54 -15.43
C PHE A 3 -51.91 -25.85 -13.93
N GLN A 4 -50.88 -25.45 -13.19
CA GLN A 4 -50.79 -25.44 -11.71
C GLN A 4 -50.67 -26.81 -11.02
N LEU A 5 -49.43 -27.31 -10.88
CA LEU A 5 -48.95 -27.88 -9.60
C LEU A 5 -47.43 -28.14 -9.58
N LEU A 6 -46.58 -27.14 -9.82
CA LEU A 6 -45.13 -27.30 -9.62
C LEU A 6 -44.44 -25.99 -9.18
N CYS A 7 -44.99 -25.33 -8.16
CA CYS A 7 -44.39 -24.11 -7.57
C CYS A 7 -44.33 -24.13 -6.03
N LEU A 8 -44.45 -25.29 -5.36
CA LEU A 8 -44.54 -25.34 -3.89
C LEU A 8 -43.55 -26.27 -3.20
N LEU A 9 -42.38 -26.55 -3.78
CA LEU A 9 -41.33 -27.31 -3.08
C LEU A 9 -39.91 -26.85 -3.45
N LEU A 10 -39.62 -25.54 -3.42
CA LEU A 10 -38.22 -25.11 -3.34
C LEU A 10 -38.01 -23.71 -2.71
N PRO A 11 -38.26 -23.52 -1.39
CA PRO A 11 -37.68 -22.41 -0.67
C PRO A 11 -36.74 -22.90 0.45
N LEU A 12 -35.79 -23.78 0.16
CA LEU A 12 -34.82 -24.28 1.16
C LEU A 12 -33.41 -24.50 0.59
N LEU A 13 -32.98 -23.68 -0.37
CA LEU A 13 -31.57 -23.59 -0.79
C LEU A 13 -31.10 -22.13 -0.94
N PHE A 14 -31.63 -21.24 -0.12
CA PHE A 14 -30.90 -20.02 0.26
C PHE A 14 -30.19 -20.33 1.57
N HIS A 15 -29.11 -21.10 1.43
CA HIS A 15 -28.10 -21.24 2.46
C HIS A 15 -27.51 -19.85 2.71
N ASP A 16 -27.99 -19.24 3.79
CA ASP A 16 -27.30 -18.33 4.69
C ASP A 16 -26.05 -17.67 4.09
N ARG A 17 -26.25 -16.59 3.31
CA ARG A 17 -25.20 -15.55 3.24
C ARG A 17 -25.28 -14.79 4.55
N ALA A 18 -24.69 -15.37 5.59
CA ALA A 18 -24.20 -14.58 6.70
C ALA A 18 -23.20 -13.58 6.10
N THR A 19 -23.68 -12.38 5.77
CA THR A 19 -22.79 -11.22 5.69
C THR A 19 -22.11 -11.17 7.05
N PRO A 20 -20.77 -11.30 7.15
CA PRO A 20 -20.13 -11.12 8.44
C PRO A 20 -20.54 -9.73 8.91
N ILE A 21 -21.32 -9.68 9.98
CA ILE A 21 -21.57 -8.45 10.72
C ILE A 21 -20.16 -7.94 11.02
N ASN A 22 -19.77 -6.84 10.36
CA ASN A 22 -18.51 -6.17 10.62
C ASN A 22 -18.53 -5.79 12.10
N ALA A 23 -17.99 -6.67 12.94
CA ALA A 23 -17.75 -6.37 14.34
C ALA A 23 -16.76 -5.21 14.31
N PHE A 24 -17.27 -4.01 14.58
CA PHE A 24 -16.50 -2.79 14.57
C PHE A 24 -15.59 -2.83 15.80
N THR A 25 -14.51 -3.61 15.74
CA THR A 25 -13.56 -3.67 16.84
C THR A 25 -12.72 -2.39 16.80
N PRO A 26 -12.50 -1.72 17.94
CA PRO A 26 -11.58 -0.58 17.99
C PRO A 26 -10.21 -0.89 17.40
N VAL A 27 -9.75 -2.14 17.53
CA VAL A 27 -8.49 -2.64 16.99
C VAL A 27 -8.47 -2.60 15.45
N ASP A 28 -9.56 -2.97 14.78
CA ASP A 28 -9.62 -2.93 13.32
C ASP A 28 -9.62 -1.51 12.77
N THR A 29 -10.26 -0.57 13.48
CA THR A 29 -10.20 0.86 13.14
C THR A 29 -8.80 1.41 13.31
N ILE A 30 -8.14 1.15 14.45
CA ILE A 30 -6.76 1.56 14.68
C ILE A 30 -5.83 0.98 13.61
N ARG A 31 -6.00 -0.30 13.26
CA ARG A 31 -5.22 -0.93 12.19
C ARG A 31 -5.46 -0.25 10.85
N ARG A 32 -6.72 0.02 10.48
CA ARG A 32 -7.07 0.68 9.22
C ARG A 32 -6.47 2.08 9.15
N ASP A 33 -6.57 2.84 10.22
CA ASP A 33 -6.05 4.21 10.29
C ASP A 33 -4.52 4.20 10.24
N PHE A 34 -3.87 3.27 10.95
CA PHE A 34 -2.43 3.07 10.88
C PHE A 34 -1.96 2.70 9.47
N LEU A 35 -2.69 1.81 8.76
CA LEU A 35 -2.38 1.48 7.37
C LEU A 35 -2.55 2.69 6.45
N ALA A 36 -3.60 3.49 6.65
CA ALA A 36 -3.82 4.72 5.89
C ALA A 36 -2.71 5.76 6.13
N LEU A 37 -2.16 5.84 7.34
CA LEU A 37 -1.03 6.71 7.68
C LEU A 37 0.32 6.19 7.16
N THR A 38 0.47 4.88 7.04
CA THR A 38 1.70 4.22 6.56
C THR A 38 1.64 3.85 5.08
N ARG A 39 0.74 4.47 4.32
CA ARG A 39 0.64 4.30 2.87
C ARG A 39 1.86 4.90 2.16
N LYS A 40 2.36 4.16 1.19
CA LYS A 40 3.55 4.50 0.40
C LYS A 40 3.28 4.31 -1.08
N VAL A 41 3.87 5.14 -1.92
CA VAL A 41 3.63 5.12 -3.36
C VAL A 41 4.92 5.32 -4.15
N THR A 42 5.03 4.66 -5.29
CA THR A 42 6.06 4.90 -6.30
C THR A 42 5.39 5.52 -7.52
N THR A 43 5.71 6.79 -7.78
CA THR A 43 5.03 7.60 -8.79
C THR A 43 6.02 8.25 -9.74
N HIS A 44 5.62 8.31 -11.01
CA HIS A 44 6.29 9.12 -12.02
C HIS A 44 5.38 10.28 -12.44
N HIS A 45 5.95 11.46 -12.67
CA HIS A 45 5.24 12.61 -13.23
C HIS A 45 5.91 13.18 -14.47
N ILE A 46 5.13 13.93 -15.25
CA ILE A 46 5.61 14.78 -16.35
C ILE A 46 5.03 16.16 -16.11
N LEU A 47 5.90 17.17 -15.98
CA LEU A 47 5.49 18.56 -15.81
C LEU A 47 5.45 19.28 -17.17
N LEU A 48 4.32 19.88 -17.47
CA LEU A 48 4.06 20.68 -18.67
C LEU A 48 3.76 22.13 -18.30
N PRO A 49 3.98 23.09 -19.22
CA PRO A 49 3.96 24.52 -18.88
C PRO A 49 2.55 24.99 -18.52
N LYS A 50 2.45 25.99 -17.64
CA LYS A 50 1.17 26.60 -17.20
C LYS A 50 0.58 27.60 -18.19
N THR A 51 0.86 27.48 -19.49
CA THR A 51 0.17 28.31 -20.49
C THR A 51 -1.27 27.81 -20.56
N SER A 52 -2.26 28.64 -20.17
CA SER A 52 -3.61 28.17 -19.79
C SER A 52 -4.34 27.38 -20.89
N ALA A 53 -4.12 27.68 -22.17
CA ALA A 53 -4.69 26.92 -23.27
C ALA A 53 -3.73 25.85 -23.81
N GLU A 54 -2.48 26.22 -24.07
CA GLU A 54 -1.51 25.34 -24.75
C GLU A 54 -1.02 24.20 -23.84
N GLY A 55 -0.83 24.47 -22.55
CA GLY A 55 -0.33 23.50 -21.58
C GLY A 55 -1.32 22.37 -21.29
N TYR A 56 -2.60 22.72 -21.16
CA TYR A 56 -3.67 21.74 -20.93
C TYR A 56 -3.87 20.84 -22.15
N GLU A 57 -3.96 21.43 -23.35
CA GLU A 57 -4.08 20.68 -24.60
C GLU A 57 -2.85 19.81 -24.87
N ALA A 58 -1.64 20.33 -24.62
CA ALA A 58 -0.41 19.56 -24.74
C ALA A 58 -0.41 18.34 -23.80
N ALA A 59 -0.91 18.49 -22.58
CA ALA A 59 -1.01 17.39 -21.62
C ALA A 59 -2.02 16.32 -22.06
N LEU A 60 -3.17 16.74 -22.58
CA LEU A 60 -4.17 15.81 -23.13
C LEU A 60 -3.62 15.04 -24.34
N LEU A 61 -2.97 15.74 -25.28
CA LEU A 61 -2.36 15.13 -26.45
C LEU A 61 -1.23 14.18 -26.06
N LEU A 62 -0.40 14.55 -25.07
CA LEU A 62 0.68 13.71 -24.59
C LEU A 62 0.14 12.43 -23.91
N LYS A 63 -0.90 12.56 -23.08
CA LYS A 63 -1.60 11.41 -22.48
C LYS A 63 -2.12 10.45 -23.56
N GLN A 64 -2.79 10.98 -24.58
CA GLN A 64 -3.30 10.16 -25.70
C GLN A 64 -2.15 9.48 -26.46
N LYS A 65 -1.06 10.21 -26.76
CA LYS A 65 0.12 9.64 -27.42
C LYS A 65 0.75 8.50 -26.63
N ILE A 66 0.88 8.65 -25.31
CA ILE A 66 1.42 7.59 -24.45
C ILE A 66 0.48 6.38 -24.47
N ARG A 67 -0.83 6.58 -24.30
CA ARG A 67 -1.82 5.50 -24.33
C ARG A 67 -1.80 4.72 -25.65
N ASN A 68 -1.78 5.42 -26.78
CA ASN A 68 -1.71 4.77 -28.09
C ASN A 68 -0.42 3.97 -28.25
N LYS A 69 0.72 4.55 -27.87
CA LYS A 69 2.02 3.87 -27.97
C LYS A 69 2.14 2.63 -27.08
N VAL A 70 1.50 2.65 -25.91
CA VAL A 70 1.41 1.48 -25.03
C VAL A 70 0.56 0.39 -25.69
N ASN A 71 -0.60 0.74 -26.25
CA ASN A 71 -1.50 -0.21 -26.90
C ASN A 71 -0.92 -0.79 -28.21
N ASP A 72 -0.35 0.05 -29.08
CA ASP A 72 0.12 -0.34 -30.42
C ASP A 72 1.27 -1.35 -30.37
N ARG A 73 2.16 -1.21 -29.37
CA ARG A 73 3.37 -2.02 -29.24
C ARG A 73 3.29 -3.04 -28.11
N ASN A 74 2.12 -3.12 -27.44
CA ASN A 74 1.95 -3.79 -26.16
C ASN A 74 3.16 -3.54 -25.25
N ALA A 75 3.57 -2.28 -25.12
CA ALA A 75 4.83 -1.89 -24.50
C ALA A 75 4.65 -1.59 -23.01
N PHE A 76 5.71 -1.72 -22.24
CA PHE A 76 5.67 -1.47 -20.81
C PHE A 76 5.37 0.00 -20.55
N VAL A 77 4.28 0.29 -19.82
CA VAL A 77 3.77 1.65 -19.63
C VAL A 77 4.82 2.59 -19.04
N VAL A 78 5.62 2.09 -18.11
CA VAL A 78 6.67 2.86 -17.43
C VAL A 78 7.79 3.26 -18.39
N ASP A 79 8.19 2.40 -19.33
CA ASP A 79 9.25 2.72 -20.30
C ASP A 79 8.81 3.80 -21.27
N VAL A 80 7.56 3.69 -21.75
CA VAL A 80 6.96 4.68 -22.65
C VAL A 80 6.82 6.03 -21.94
N PHE A 81 6.36 6.01 -20.68
CA PHE A 81 6.21 7.20 -19.86
C PHE A 81 7.56 7.84 -19.54
N SER A 82 8.56 7.06 -19.11
CA SER A 82 9.92 7.51 -18.83
C SER A 82 10.57 8.16 -20.06
N SER A 83 10.37 7.56 -21.24
CA SER A 83 10.84 8.12 -22.51
C SER A 83 10.15 9.44 -22.87
N ALA A 84 8.88 9.60 -22.50
CA ALA A 84 8.13 10.84 -22.70
C ALA A 84 8.56 11.92 -21.69
N ALA A 85 8.76 11.55 -20.43
CA ALA A 85 9.23 12.45 -19.37
C ALA A 85 10.56 13.10 -19.74
N LYS A 86 11.53 12.29 -20.19
CA LYS A 86 12.85 12.77 -20.66
C LYS A 86 12.78 13.81 -21.79
N LYS A 87 11.72 13.78 -22.60
CA LYS A 87 11.60 14.61 -23.82
C LYS A 87 10.74 15.85 -23.61
N PHE A 88 9.69 15.75 -22.79
CA PHE A 88 8.65 16.76 -22.71
C PHE A 88 8.49 17.38 -21.32
N SER A 89 9.09 16.79 -20.28
CA SER A 89 9.00 17.35 -18.92
C SER A 89 9.88 18.59 -18.80
N ILE A 90 9.33 19.64 -18.19
CA ILE A 90 10.06 20.87 -17.85
C ILE A 90 10.94 20.65 -16.61
N ASP A 91 10.54 19.71 -15.75
CA ASP A 91 11.28 19.38 -14.54
C ASP A 91 12.49 18.51 -14.87
N LEU A 92 13.66 19.13 -15.02
CA LEU A 92 14.90 18.48 -15.45
C LEU A 92 15.39 17.42 -14.46
N GLU A 93 15.24 17.65 -13.15
CA GLU A 93 15.75 16.75 -12.11
C GLU A 93 15.04 15.39 -12.13
N THR A 94 13.72 15.41 -12.34
CA THR A 94 12.94 14.18 -12.44
C THR A 94 12.92 13.65 -13.87
N ALA A 95 12.97 14.51 -14.90
CA ALA A 95 13.01 14.10 -16.31
C ALA A 95 14.14 13.11 -16.59
N GLU A 96 15.36 13.37 -16.11
CA GLU A 96 16.50 12.47 -16.31
C GLU A 96 16.25 11.06 -15.74
N ARG A 97 15.51 10.98 -14.63
CA ARG A 97 15.08 9.74 -13.98
C ARG A 97 13.76 9.18 -14.56
N GLY A 98 13.31 9.67 -15.71
CA GLY A 98 12.06 9.21 -16.33
C GLY A 98 10.79 9.72 -15.65
N GLY A 99 10.89 10.85 -14.95
CA GLY A 99 9.80 11.44 -14.17
C GLY A 99 9.67 10.86 -12.76
N LEU A 100 10.60 10.03 -12.29
CA LEU A 100 10.51 9.39 -10.97
C LEU A 100 10.64 10.43 -9.85
N ILE A 101 9.61 10.53 -9.00
CA ILE A 101 9.63 11.35 -7.78
C ILE A 101 10.41 10.64 -6.67
N GLY A 102 10.12 9.35 -6.50
CA GLY A 102 10.76 8.49 -5.51
C GLY A 102 10.07 7.12 -5.43
N GLU A 103 10.76 6.16 -4.81
CA GLU A 103 10.28 4.80 -4.59
C GLU A 103 9.67 4.68 -3.19
N LEU A 104 8.42 4.22 -3.10
CA LEU A 104 7.71 3.99 -1.85
C LEU A 104 7.75 5.19 -0.88
N VAL A 105 7.50 6.37 -1.43
CA VAL A 105 7.47 7.62 -0.66
C VAL A 105 6.18 7.71 0.16
N PRO A 106 6.23 8.24 1.39
CA PRO A 106 5.05 8.48 2.20
C PRO A 106 4.24 9.66 1.64
N GLN A 107 2.99 9.78 2.09
CA GLN A 107 2.17 10.94 1.77
C GLN A 107 2.83 12.24 2.26
N GLY A 108 2.75 13.30 1.45
CA GLY A 108 3.33 14.62 1.75
C GLY A 108 4.80 14.74 1.36
N TYR A 109 5.38 13.74 0.69
CA TYR A 109 6.75 13.82 0.19
C TYR A 109 6.89 14.78 -1.00
N SER A 110 5.86 14.89 -1.84
CA SER A 110 5.91 15.74 -3.04
C SER A 110 5.74 17.22 -2.69
N ILE A 111 6.52 18.09 -3.34
CA ILE A 111 6.45 19.55 -3.16
C ILE A 111 5.08 20.12 -3.57
N CYS A 112 4.39 19.44 -4.49
CA CYS A 112 3.06 19.82 -4.97
C CYS A 112 1.97 19.01 -4.25
N PRO A 113 1.12 19.63 -3.40
CA PRO A 113 0.04 18.94 -2.72
C PRO A 113 -0.98 18.31 -3.68
N GLU A 114 -1.24 18.95 -4.82
CA GLU A 114 -2.17 18.47 -5.83
C GLU A 114 -1.66 17.18 -6.50
N LEU A 115 -0.34 17.10 -6.73
CA LEU A 115 0.34 15.93 -7.27
C LEU A 115 0.40 14.78 -6.26
N ASP A 116 0.71 15.10 -5.00
CA ASP A 116 0.75 14.13 -3.91
C ASP A 116 -0.63 13.47 -3.75
N ARG A 117 -1.69 14.28 -3.68
CA ARG A 117 -3.06 13.79 -3.59
C ARG A 117 -3.42 12.90 -4.78
N ALA A 118 -3.15 13.35 -6.00
CA ALA A 118 -3.44 12.57 -7.20
C ALA A 118 -2.72 11.22 -7.20
N SER A 119 -1.46 11.17 -6.72
CA SER A 119 -0.68 9.93 -6.62
C SER A 119 -1.35 8.85 -5.77
N PHE A 120 -2.22 9.23 -4.84
CA PHE A 120 -2.98 8.29 -4.00
C PHE A 120 -4.44 8.11 -4.42
N GLU A 121 -4.92 8.79 -5.45
CA GLU A 121 -6.30 8.68 -5.96
C GLU A 121 -6.37 7.94 -7.30
N VAL A 122 -5.33 8.05 -8.11
CA VAL A 122 -5.30 7.48 -9.48
C VAL A 122 -5.12 5.95 -9.47
N PRO A 123 -5.64 5.24 -10.48
CA PRO A 123 -5.47 3.79 -10.58
C PRO A 123 -4.02 3.39 -10.90
N LEU A 124 -3.62 2.20 -10.45
CA LEU A 124 -2.30 1.62 -10.73
C LEU A 124 -2.11 1.34 -12.23
N GLY A 125 -0.94 1.68 -12.76
CA GLY A 125 -0.54 1.37 -14.14
C GLY A 125 -1.23 2.20 -15.22
N GLU A 126 -2.11 3.14 -14.87
CA GLU A 126 -2.75 4.03 -15.84
C GLU A 126 -2.16 5.44 -15.76
N VAL A 127 -2.01 6.06 -16.94
CA VAL A 127 -1.60 7.46 -17.04
C VAL A 127 -2.79 8.37 -16.76
N SER A 128 -2.72 9.09 -15.64
CA SER A 128 -3.75 9.99 -15.15
C SER A 128 -3.35 11.46 -15.28
N GLY A 129 -4.34 12.34 -15.31
CA GLY A 129 -4.19 13.78 -15.54
C GLY A 129 -4.94 14.27 -16.78
N PRO A 130 -4.81 15.56 -17.14
CA PRO A 130 -3.91 16.56 -16.54
C PRO A 130 -4.37 17.10 -15.18
N ILE A 131 -3.43 17.24 -14.24
CA ILE A 131 -3.66 17.83 -12.91
C ILE A 131 -3.04 19.22 -12.87
N GLU A 132 -3.83 20.24 -12.53
CA GLU A 132 -3.34 21.61 -12.41
C GLU A 132 -2.60 21.81 -11.08
N SER A 133 -1.47 22.52 -11.12
CA SER A 133 -0.70 22.93 -9.94
C SER A 133 -0.17 24.36 -10.10
N LYS A 134 0.55 24.83 -9.08
CA LYS A 134 1.28 26.11 -9.14
C LYS A 134 2.35 26.15 -10.23
N TYR A 135 2.97 25.02 -10.55
CA TYR A 135 4.09 24.92 -11.50
C TYR A 135 3.65 24.70 -12.95
N GLY A 136 2.43 24.17 -13.14
CA GLY A 136 1.93 23.78 -14.46
C GLY A 136 1.00 22.57 -14.39
N TYR A 137 0.88 21.88 -15.51
CA TYR A 137 0.05 20.69 -15.64
C TYR A 137 0.88 19.43 -15.47
N HIS A 138 0.38 18.49 -14.67
CA HIS A 138 1.04 17.23 -14.38
C HIS A 138 0.30 16.06 -15.02
N LEU A 139 1.04 15.19 -15.67
CA LEU A 139 0.60 13.81 -15.93
C LEU A 139 1.26 12.90 -14.92
N VAL A 140 0.53 11.88 -14.44
CA VAL A 140 0.94 11.02 -13.34
C VAL A 140 0.78 9.56 -13.75
N LEU A 141 1.76 8.74 -13.39
CA LEU A 141 1.71 7.29 -13.52
C LEU A 141 2.14 6.65 -12.19
N VAL A 142 1.25 5.86 -11.58
CA VAL A 142 1.55 5.14 -10.35
C VAL A 142 1.97 3.72 -10.69
N CYS A 143 3.18 3.37 -10.28
CA CYS A 143 3.79 2.06 -10.56
C CYS A 143 3.59 1.10 -9.39
N GLU A 144 3.65 1.60 -8.16
CA GLU A 144 3.50 0.76 -6.97
C GLU A 144 2.80 1.54 -5.87
N ARG A 145 1.94 0.86 -5.09
CA ARG A 145 1.30 1.45 -3.93
C ARG A 145 1.10 0.42 -2.83
N ILE A 146 1.55 0.73 -1.62
CA ILE A 146 1.45 -0.12 -0.43
C ILE A 146 0.45 0.47 0.55
N ASN A 147 -0.29 -0.40 1.26
CA ASN A 147 -1.27 -0.08 2.30
C ASN A 147 -2.48 0.76 1.82
N CYS A 148 -2.91 0.60 0.56
CA CYS A 148 -4.11 1.24 0.00
C CYS A 148 -5.17 0.23 -0.48
N PRO A 149 -5.80 -0.54 0.43
CA PRO A 149 -6.77 -1.59 0.05
C PRO A 149 -8.04 -1.03 -0.62
N LYS A 150 -8.36 0.27 -0.46
CA LYS A 150 -9.58 0.89 -0.99
C LYS A 150 -9.58 1.00 -2.52
N LEU A 151 -8.41 1.22 -3.14
CA LEU A 151 -8.30 1.47 -4.58
C LEU A 151 -7.79 0.24 -5.33
N ASP A 152 -6.79 -0.44 -4.77
CA ASP A 152 -6.01 -1.42 -5.52
C ASP A 152 -6.33 -2.87 -5.12
N GLY A 153 -7.12 -3.08 -4.06
CA GLY A 153 -7.47 -4.40 -3.56
C GLY A 153 -6.23 -5.20 -3.13
N THR A 154 -5.94 -6.29 -3.84
CA THR A 154 -4.74 -7.12 -3.64
C THR A 154 -3.58 -6.75 -4.56
N LEU A 155 -3.81 -5.91 -5.57
CA LEU A 155 -2.81 -5.49 -6.55
C LEU A 155 -1.99 -4.35 -5.96
N THR A 156 -0.69 -4.36 -6.18
CA THR A 156 0.21 -3.45 -5.46
C THR A 156 1.29 -2.91 -6.37
N ARG A 157 1.72 -3.67 -7.39
CA ARG A 157 2.84 -3.30 -8.24
C ARG A 157 2.57 -3.58 -9.71
N VAL A 158 3.01 -2.66 -10.55
CA VAL A 158 3.11 -2.82 -12.00
C VAL A 158 4.41 -3.57 -12.33
N ILE A 159 4.27 -4.75 -12.93
CA ILE A 159 5.39 -5.58 -13.37
C ILE A 159 5.40 -5.68 -14.90
N ARG A 160 6.58 -5.95 -15.47
CA ARG A 160 6.68 -6.38 -16.87
C ARG A 160 6.03 -7.75 -16.99
N GLY A 161 5.20 -7.93 -18.02
CA GLY A 161 4.65 -9.24 -18.35
C GLY A 161 5.75 -10.24 -18.70
N GLU A 162 5.45 -11.53 -18.60
CA GLU A 162 6.41 -12.63 -18.85
C GLU A 162 7.05 -12.53 -20.25
N ASP A 163 6.33 -11.97 -21.23
CA ASP A 163 6.78 -11.73 -22.60
C ASP A 163 7.73 -10.51 -22.74
N GLY A 164 8.07 -9.83 -21.63
CA GLY A 164 8.96 -8.66 -21.56
C GLY A 164 8.39 -7.35 -22.11
N LEU A 165 7.23 -7.40 -22.78
CA LEU A 165 6.63 -6.26 -23.47
C LEU A 165 5.39 -5.72 -22.73
N GLY A 166 4.53 -6.58 -22.16
CA GLY A 166 3.28 -6.17 -21.54
C GLY A 166 3.38 -5.53 -20.15
N THR A 167 2.29 -4.88 -19.72
CA THR A 167 2.11 -4.38 -18.36
C THR A 167 1.18 -5.32 -17.60
N MET A 168 1.64 -5.94 -16.52
CA MET A 168 0.81 -6.78 -15.66
C MET A 168 0.78 -6.20 -14.24
N LEU A 169 -0.34 -6.36 -13.55
CA LEU A 169 -0.47 -5.99 -12.14
C LEU A 169 -0.15 -7.21 -11.29
N ALA A 170 0.94 -7.14 -10.53
CA ALA A 170 1.28 -8.15 -9.55
C ALA A 170 0.48 -7.88 -8.25
N PRO A 171 -0.08 -8.94 -7.64
CA PRO A 171 -0.55 -8.84 -6.26
C PRO A 171 0.64 -8.50 -5.34
N SER A 172 0.38 -7.81 -4.23
CA SER A 172 1.37 -7.63 -3.15
C SER A 172 1.89 -9.00 -2.76
N THR A 173 3.10 -9.36 -3.18
CA THR A 173 3.77 -10.52 -2.63
C THR A 173 3.84 -10.27 -1.12
N ALA A 174 3.38 -11.24 -0.33
CA ALA A 174 3.32 -11.20 1.13
C ALA A 174 4.71 -11.13 1.81
N GLU A 175 5.70 -10.50 1.17
CA GLU A 175 7.04 -10.25 1.70
C GLU A 175 7.04 -9.04 2.62
N GLY A 176 6.27 -7.99 2.32
CA GLY A 176 6.13 -6.82 3.21
C GLY A 176 5.34 -7.11 4.50
N GLN A 177 4.47 -8.11 4.47
CA GLN A 177 3.61 -8.47 5.61
C GLN A 177 4.24 -9.53 6.52
N LYS A 178 5.12 -10.39 5.98
CA LYS A 178 5.94 -11.31 6.80
C LYS A 178 6.94 -10.57 7.68
N SER A 179 7.54 -9.49 7.16
CA SER A 179 8.51 -8.69 7.92
C SER A 179 7.91 -8.16 9.22
N MET A 180 6.81 -7.40 9.17
CA MET A 180 6.21 -6.81 10.37
C MET A 180 5.70 -7.85 11.37
N GLY A 181 5.09 -8.94 10.89
CA GLY A 181 4.57 -10.01 11.75
C GLY A 181 5.68 -10.79 12.46
N GLN A 182 6.80 -11.05 11.78
CA GLN A 182 7.98 -11.68 12.38
C GLN A 182 8.66 -10.75 13.38
N THR A 183 8.82 -9.45 13.07
CA THR A 183 9.41 -8.49 14.00
C THR A 183 8.57 -8.34 15.28
N VAL A 184 7.23 -8.33 15.16
CA VAL A 184 6.34 -8.21 16.33
C VAL A 184 6.39 -9.46 17.21
N LEU A 185 6.44 -10.66 16.62
CA LEU A 185 6.58 -11.90 17.38
C LEU A 185 7.96 -12.01 18.07
N GLU A 186 9.04 -11.64 17.40
CA GLU A 186 10.38 -11.62 18.00
C GLU A 186 10.48 -10.62 19.15
N VAL A 187 9.99 -9.39 18.96
CA VAL A 187 9.97 -8.36 20.02
C VAL A 187 9.10 -8.79 21.20
N SER A 188 7.95 -9.43 20.95
CA SER A 188 7.08 -9.95 22.01
C SER A 188 7.74 -11.08 22.80
N MET A 189 8.42 -12.00 22.12
CA MET A 189 9.16 -13.09 22.78
C MET A 189 10.35 -12.57 23.59
N GLN A 190 11.04 -11.52 23.12
CA GLN A 190 12.10 -10.87 23.88
C GLN A 190 11.58 -10.20 25.16
N GLN A 191 10.41 -9.55 25.10
CA GLN A 191 9.78 -8.96 26.29
C GLN A 191 9.34 -10.02 27.30
N ILE A 192 8.73 -11.12 26.83
CA ILE A 192 8.34 -12.24 27.70
C ILE A 192 9.59 -12.88 28.34
N GLY A 193 10.65 -13.11 27.55
CA GLY A 193 11.92 -13.61 28.05
C GLY A 193 12.54 -12.70 29.11
N PHE A 194 12.54 -11.39 28.88
CA PHE A 194 13.00 -10.40 29.85
C PHE A 194 12.26 -10.52 31.19
N TRP A 195 10.91 -10.55 31.17
CA TRP A 195 10.13 -10.67 32.41
C TRP A 195 10.32 -12.02 33.10
N ILE A 196 10.40 -13.13 32.36
CA ILE A 196 10.69 -14.45 32.95
C ILE A 196 12.04 -14.44 33.66
N VAL A 197 13.08 -13.85 33.05
CA VAL A 197 14.41 -13.73 33.66
C VAL A 197 14.36 -12.87 34.91
N ILE A 198 13.63 -11.74 34.88
CA ILE A 198 13.45 -10.88 36.07
C ILE A 198 12.72 -11.61 37.20
N PHE A 199 11.65 -12.35 36.91
CA PHE A 199 10.92 -13.11 37.93
C PHE A 199 11.75 -14.24 38.54
N LEU A 200 12.51 -14.98 37.71
CA LEU A 200 13.38 -16.06 38.21
C LEU A 200 14.57 -15.51 39.01
N ALA A 201 15.22 -14.45 38.51
CA ALA A 201 16.34 -13.81 39.21
C ALA A 201 15.90 -13.18 40.55
N GLY A 202 14.71 -12.57 40.58
CA GLY A 202 14.11 -12.05 41.81
C GLY A 202 13.84 -13.15 42.84
N GLY A 203 13.34 -14.31 42.41
CA GLY A 203 13.12 -15.47 43.28
C GLY A 203 14.43 -16.04 43.84
N VAL A 204 15.45 -16.20 43.00
CA VAL A 204 16.78 -16.68 43.44
C VAL A 204 17.44 -15.69 44.41
N LEU A 205 17.35 -14.39 44.12
CA LEU A 205 17.86 -13.36 45.02
C LEU A 205 17.11 -13.35 46.36
N ALA A 206 15.79 -13.50 46.34
CA ALA A 206 14.98 -13.60 47.55
C ALA A 206 15.34 -14.83 48.40
N GLU A 207 15.56 -15.99 47.76
CA GLU A 207 16.00 -17.21 48.46
C GLU A 207 17.40 -17.04 49.08
N MET A 208 18.34 -16.46 48.32
CA MET A 208 19.68 -16.17 48.82
C MET A 208 19.67 -15.15 49.96
N SER A 209 18.85 -14.09 49.87
CA SER A 209 18.67 -13.11 50.94
C SER A 209 18.02 -13.73 52.18
N ALA A 210 17.03 -14.61 52.02
CA ALA A 210 16.40 -15.32 53.14
C ALA A 210 17.37 -16.29 53.85
N LYS A 211 18.26 -16.97 53.09
CA LYS A 211 19.36 -17.79 53.64
C LYS A 211 20.38 -16.94 54.39
N ALA A 212 20.79 -15.80 53.82
CA ALA A 212 21.77 -14.91 54.44
C ALA A 212 21.25 -14.23 55.71
N ALA A 213 19.94 -13.96 55.78
CA ALA A 213 19.29 -13.36 56.95
C ALA A 213 18.90 -14.39 58.04
N GLY A 214 19.14 -15.69 57.83
CA GLY A 214 18.77 -16.75 58.79
C GLY A 214 17.27 -16.93 58.99
N ILE A 215 16.43 -16.38 58.10
CA ILE A 215 14.98 -16.36 58.26
C ILE A 215 14.39 -17.75 57.96
N LEU A 216 15.00 -18.50 57.02
CA LEU A 216 14.53 -19.84 56.61
C LEU A 216 14.45 -20.85 57.77
N ASP A 217 15.28 -20.72 58.79
CA ASP A 217 15.29 -21.63 59.96
C ASP A 217 14.26 -21.25 61.03
N THR A 218 13.61 -20.09 60.89
CA THR A 218 12.65 -19.55 61.86
C THR A 218 11.19 -19.61 61.39
N VAL A 219 10.95 -20.04 60.15
CA VAL A 219 9.59 -20.18 59.61
C VAL A 219 9.06 -21.56 59.98
N PRO A 220 8.05 -21.68 60.86
CA PRO A 220 7.39 -22.96 61.09
C PRO A 220 6.68 -23.36 59.80
N TRP A 221 7.09 -24.48 59.21
CA TRP A 221 6.31 -25.15 58.19
C TRP A 221 5.28 -26.02 58.91
N GLU A 222 4.01 -25.62 58.84
CA GLU A 222 2.86 -26.53 59.02
C GLU A 222 2.39 -27.02 57.64
#